data_AF-D6S8Q4-F1
#
_entry.id   AF-D6S8Q4-F1
#
_cell.length_a   1.000
_cell.length_b   1.000
_cell.length_c   1.000
_cell.angle_alpha   90.00
_cell.angle_beta   90.00
_cell.angle_gamma   90.00
#
_symmetry.space_group_name_H-M   'P 1'
#
loop_
_entity.id
_entity.type
_entity.pdbx_description
1 polymer ?
#
loop_
_entity_poly.entity_id
_entity_poly.type
_entity_poly.pdbx_seq_one_letter_code
_entity_poly.pdbx_strand_id
1 'polypeptide(L)'
;MTKTIIRRFLIMIPQLIVLSLFIFFVAQKMPGDPFTGKITPSTGNSKVEEELKIKSGFYDPWYVKYKRWVGNALQGDFGDSYTQKLPVKDVIGQRAKNTFFLSLFSLIIMYAIAIPLGINAGRYSGSTFDQGVNLYNFLALATPGFVFYLIMLLIFGYKLGWFPTSGIISLEASAKGGMAAVLSICYFLQYPMHYLQLLELFNI
;
A
#
# COMPACT_ATOMS: atom_id res chain seq x y z
N MET A 1 23.43 -14.43 16.81
CA MET A 1 22.92 -13.64 15.66
C MET A 1 22.60 -14.53 14.45
N THR A 2 23.57 -15.25 13.87
CA THR A 2 23.38 -16.12 12.68
C THR A 2 22.31 -17.21 12.86
N LYS A 3 22.28 -17.92 14.00
CA LYS A 3 21.24 -18.92 14.32
C LYS A 3 19.83 -18.33 14.30
N THR A 4 19.67 -17.10 14.76
CA THR A 4 18.37 -16.39 14.77
C THR A 4 17.95 -15.97 13.36
N ILE A 5 18.90 -15.48 12.56
CA ILE A 5 18.65 -15.08 11.16
C ILE A 5 18.20 -16.30 10.34
N ILE A 6 18.93 -17.41 10.44
CA ILE A 6 18.61 -18.66 9.74
C ILE A 6 17.24 -19.19 10.20
N ARG A 7 16.98 -19.22 11.51
CA ARG A 7 15.68 -19.65 12.04
C ARG A 7 14.53 -18.79 11.50
N ARG A 8 14.68 -17.47 11.47
CA ARG A 8 13.65 -16.56 10.92
C ARG A 8 13.46 -16.80 9.43
N PHE A 9 14.54 -16.90 8.66
CA PHE A 9 14.48 -17.17 7.23
C PHE A 9 13.77 -18.50 6.92
N LEU A 10 14.08 -19.56 7.67
CA LEU A 10 13.42 -20.86 7.52
C LEU A 10 11.94 -20.83 7.90
N ILE A 11 11.54 -20.00 8.89
CA ILE A 11 10.12 -19.82 9.26
C ILE A 11 9.37 -18.98 8.22
N MET A 12 10.04 -18.07 7.51
CA MET A 12 9.42 -17.28 6.45
C MET A 12 8.97 -18.14 5.26
N ILE A 13 9.73 -19.19 4.91
CA ILE A 13 9.39 -20.06 3.77
C ILE A 13 7.98 -20.68 3.89
N PRO A 14 7.63 -21.41 4.96
CA PRO A 14 6.28 -21.97 5.10
C PRO A 14 5.22 -20.88 5.21
N GLN A 15 5.52 -19.73 5.83
CA GLN A 15 4.58 -18.60 5.89
C GLN A 15 4.25 -18.06 4.48
N LEU A 16 5.26 -17.88 3.64
CA LEU A 16 5.07 -17.43 2.26
C LEU A 16 4.27 -18.44 1.45
N ILE A 17 4.55 -19.74 1.60
CA ILE A 17 3.81 -20.81 0.90
C ILE A 17 2.35 -20.85 1.33
N VAL A 18 2.07 -20.76 2.63
CA VAL A 18 0.69 -20.75 3.14
C VAL A 18 -0.05 -19.51 2.66
N LEU A 19 0.58 -18.33 2.73
CA LEU A 19 -0.01 -17.08 2.26
C LEU A 19 -0.25 -17.10 0.74
N SER A 20 0.70 -17.60 -0.05
CA SER A 20 0.56 -17.65 -1.51
C SER A 20 -0.53 -18.64 -1.94
N LEU A 21 -0.65 -19.79 -1.26
CA LEU A 21 -1.77 -20.70 -1.47
C LEU A 21 -3.11 -20.04 -1.12
N PHE A 22 -3.18 -19.35 0.01
CA PHE A 22 -4.38 -18.63 0.43
C PHE A 22 -4.79 -17.59 -0.61
N ILE A 23 -3.87 -16.72 -1.04
CA ILE A 23 -4.13 -15.71 -2.08
C ILE A 23 -4.57 -16.37 -3.39
N PHE A 24 -3.91 -17.46 -3.79
CA PHE A 24 -4.24 -18.18 -5.01
C PHE A 24 -5.65 -18.77 -4.98
N PHE A 25 -6.07 -19.37 -3.86
CA PHE A 25 -7.43 -19.91 -3.72
C PHE A 25 -8.48 -18.81 -3.66
N VAL A 26 -8.20 -17.69 -2.97
CA VAL A 26 -9.08 -16.53 -2.95
C VAL A 26 -9.24 -15.97 -4.38
N ALA A 27 -8.14 -15.80 -5.11
CA ALA A 27 -8.15 -15.30 -6.48
C ALA A 27 -8.94 -16.23 -7.44
N GLN A 28 -8.82 -17.55 -7.30
CA GLN A 28 -9.61 -18.49 -8.12
C GLN A 28 -11.11 -18.45 -7.82
N LYS A 29 -11.50 -18.08 -6.60
CA LYS A 29 -12.90 -18.00 -6.18
C LYS A 29 -13.50 -16.61 -6.39
N MET A 30 -12.72 -15.62 -6.82
CA MET A 30 -13.26 -14.28 -7.10
C MET A 30 -14.26 -14.39 -8.26
N PRO A 31 -15.46 -13.78 -8.12
CA PRO A 31 -16.43 -13.77 -9.20
C PRO A 31 -15.90 -12.95 -10.38
N GLY A 32 -16.08 -13.48 -11.58
CA GLY A 32 -15.57 -12.90 -12.82
C GLY A 32 -14.62 -13.83 -13.56
N ASP A 33 -14.48 -13.61 -14.86
CA ASP A 33 -13.59 -14.40 -15.70
C ASP A 33 -12.52 -13.51 -16.36
N PRO A 34 -11.23 -13.88 -16.22
CA PRO A 34 -10.11 -13.10 -16.73
C PRO A 34 -10.15 -12.83 -18.24
N PHE A 35 -10.90 -13.63 -19.00
CA PHE A 35 -10.98 -13.54 -20.46
C PHE A 35 -12.18 -12.72 -20.96
N THR A 36 -13.22 -12.53 -20.15
CA THR A 36 -14.45 -11.83 -20.55
C THR A 36 -14.20 -10.35 -20.89
N GLY A 37 -13.19 -9.72 -20.27
CA GLY A 37 -12.80 -8.31 -20.54
C GLY A 37 -11.76 -8.10 -21.65
N LYS A 38 -11.22 -9.18 -22.23
CA LYS A 38 -10.24 -9.11 -23.34
C LYS A 38 -10.90 -9.01 -24.72
N ILE A 39 -12.22 -9.08 -24.80
CA ILE A 39 -12.99 -9.06 -26.04
C ILE A 39 -13.47 -7.63 -26.32
N THR A 40 -12.99 -7.04 -27.42
CA THR A 40 -13.53 -5.80 -28.00
C THR A 40 -14.85 -6.14 -28.73
N PRO A 41 -15.85 -5.23 -28.84
CA PRO A 41 -17.13 -5.52 -29.50
C PRO A 41 -17.05 -6.15 -30.90
N SER A 42 -15.90 -6.04 -31.61
CA SER A 42 -15.70 -6.67 -32.93
C SER A 42 -15.29 -8.15 -32.88
N THR A 43 -15.11 -8.76 -31.69
CA THR A 43 -14.63 -10.13 -31.50
C THR A 43 -15.60 -11.00 -30.69
N GLY A 44 -16.91 -10.70 -30.76
CA GLY A 44 -17.98 -11.44 -30.10
C GLY A 44 -18.13 -12.89 -30.58
N ASN A 45 -17.12 -13.72 -30.36
CA ASN A 45 -17.09 -15.14 -30.62
C ASN A 45 -16.71 -15.84 -29.32
N SER A 46 -17.71 -16.40 -28.64
CA SER A 46 -17.55 -17.29 -27.49
C SER A 46 -16.50 -18.39 -27.71
N LYS A 47 -16.31 -18.82 -28.96
CA LYS A 47 -15.28 -19.77 -29.38
C LYS A 47 -13.85 -19.28 -29.14
N VAL A 48 -13.56 -18.00 -29.41
CA VAL A 48 -12.22 -17.43 -29.21
C VAL A 48 -11.90 -17.36 -27.72
N GLU A 49 -12.90 -17.03 -26.90
CA GLU A 49 -12.77 -17.02 -25.44
C GLU A 49 -12.47 -18.41 -24.88
N GLU A 50 -13.21 -19.42 -25.34
CA GLU A 50 -13.02 -20.81 -24.93
C GLU A 50 -11.65 -21.36 -25.36
N GLU A 51 -11.20 -21.04 -26.58
CA GLU A 51 -9.85 -21.38 -27.04
C GLU A 51 -8.76 -20.72 -26.17
N LEU A 52 -8.92 -19.47 -25.76
CA LEU A 52 -7.98 -18.79 -24.87
C LEU A 52 -7.95 -19.40 -23.47
N LYS A 53 -9.09 -19.84 -22.95
CA LYS A 53 -9.17 -20.59 -21.67
C LYS A 53 -8.43 -21.91 -21.75
N ILE A 54 -8.61 -22.66 -22.83
CA ILE A 54 -7.90 -23.93 -23.02
C ILE A 54 -6.39 -23.67 -23.14
N LYS A 55 -5.96 -22.71 -23.98
CA LYS A 55 -4.53 -22.38 -24.18
C LYS A 55 -3.85 -21.87 -22.91
N SER A 56 -4.56 -21.16 -22.05
CA SER A 56 -4.01 -20.68 -20.77
C SER A 56 -3.94 -21.77 -19.68
N GLY A 57 -4.52 -22.95 -19.92
CA GLY A 57 -4.67 -23.99 -18.92
C GLY A 57 -5.68 -23.61 -17.83
N PHE A 58 -6.71 -22.84 -18.17
CA PHE A 58 -7.74 -22.39 -17.22
C PHE A 58 -8.43 -23.58 -16.52
N TYR A 59 -8.66 -24.66 -17.27
CA TYR A 59 -9.27 -25.90 -16.81
C TYR A 59 -8.30 -26.88 -16.16
N ASP A 60 -7.00 -26.56 -16.10
CA ASP A 60 -6.01 -27.43 -15.47
C ASP A 60 -6.33 -27.58 -13.96
N PRO A 61 -5.95 -28.72 -13.35
CA PRO A 61 -6.06 -28.90 -11.91
C PRO A 61 -5.33 -27.78 -11.15
N TRP A 62 -5.87 -27.39 -9.98
CA TRP A 62 -5.40 -26.23 -9.21
C TRP A 62 -3.88 -26.28 -8.91
N TYR A 63 -3.33 -27.46 -8.67
CA TYR A 63 -1.90 -27.63 -8.36
C TYR A 63 -1.00 -27.39 -9.57
N VAL A 64 -1.47 -27.67 -10.80
CA VAL A 64 -0.73 -27.37 -12.03
C VAL A 64 -0.71 -25.86 -12.25
N LYS A 65 -1.87 -25.21 -12.13
CA LYS A 65 -2.01 -23.75 -12.20
C LYS A 65 -1.13 -23.05 -11.16
N TYR A 66 -1.10 -23.56 -9.94
CA TYR A 66 -0.28 -23.01 -8.86
C TYR A 66 1.22 -23.15 -9.14
N LYS A 67 1.68 -24.35 -9.54
CA LYS A 67 3.09 -24.58 -9.89
C LYS A 67 3.55 -23.68 -11.04
N ARG A 68 2.73 -23.54 -12.09
CA ARG A 68 3.01 -22.64 -13.22
C ARG A 68 3.08 -21.19 -12.77
N TRP A 69 2.11 -20.74 -11.98
CA TRP A 69 2.06 -19.37 -11.47
C TRP A 69 3.26 -19.03 -10.58
N VAL A 70 3.61 -19.90 -9.62
CA VAL A 70 4.79 -19.71 -8.76
C VAL A 70 6.08 -19.79 -9.59
N GLY A 71 6.19 -20.74 -10.52
CA GLY A 71 7.35 -20.89 -11.38
C GLY A 71 7.65 -19.63 -12.20
N ASN A 72 6.61 -19.06 -12.82
CA ASN A 72 6.73 -17.80 -13.56
C ASN A 72 7.06 -16.63 -12.63
N ALA A 73 6.39 -16.53 -11.48
CA ALA A 73 6.63 -15.46 -10.51
C ALA A 73 8.07 -15.45 -9.98
N LEU A 74 8.66 -16.63 -9.74
CA LEU A 74 10.07 -16.76 -9.34
C LEU A 74 11.05 -16.33 -10.43
N GLN A 75 10.64 -16.37 -11.70
CA GLN A 75 11.41 -15.86 -12.85
C GLN A 75 11.14 -14.36 -13.10
N GLY A 76 10.28 -13.73 -12.29
CA GLY A 76 9.90 -12.33 -12.43
C GLY A 76 8.77 -12.08 -13.43
N ASP A 77 8.13 -13.13 -13.95
CA ASP A 77 6.94 -13.05 -14.79
C ASP A 77 5.67 -13.22 -13.93
N PHE A 78 4.97 -12.10 -13.71
CA PHE A 78 3.72 -12.05 -12.96
C PHE A 78 2.49 -12.08 -13.87
N GLY A 79 2.68 -12.15 -15.19
CA GLY A 79 1.62 -12.03 -16.19
C GLY A 79 1.05 -10.62 -16.32
N ASP A 80 -0.09 -10.53 -17.01
CA ASP A 80 -0.79 -9.28 -17.27
C ASP A 80 -1.98 -9.07 -16.32
N SER A 81 -2.24 -7.81 -15.98
CA SER A 81 -3.44 -7.40 -15.28
C SER A 81 -4.67 -7.54 -16.19
N TYR A 82 -5.66 -8.33 -15.76
CA TYR A 82 -6.93 -8.47 -16.48
C TYR A 82 -7.73 -7.16 -16.55
N THR A 83 -7.60 -6.30 -15.53
CA THR A 83 -8.32 -5.02 -15.45
C THR A 83 -7.56 -3.90 -16.15
N GLN A 84 -6.26 -3.77 -15.90
CA GLN A 84 -5.46 -2.64 -16.40
C GLN A 84 -4.82 -2.93 -17.76
N LYS A 85 -4.83 -4.18 -18.23
CA LYS A 85 -4.22 -4.62 -19.50
C LYS A 85 -2.73 -4.23 -19.61
N LEU A 86 -2.03 -4.23 -18.47
CA LEU A 86 -0.61 -3.91 -18.33
C LEU A 86 0.10 -5.06 -17.60
N PRO A 87 1.42 -5.25 -17.82
CA PRO A 87 2.20 -6.21 -17.06
C PRO A 87 2.08 -5.93 -15.56
N VAL A 88 1.79 -6.98 -14.77
CA VAL A 88 1.62 -6.85 -13.31
C VAL A 88 2.87 -6.27 -12.66
N LYS A 89 4.06 -6.59 -13.19
CA LYS A 89 5.34 -6.02 -12.75
C LYS A 89 5.35 -4.49 -12.79
N ASP A 90 4.79 -3.89 -13.83
CA ASP A 90 4.76 -2.43 -14.00
C ASP A 90 3.74 -1.80 -13.04
N VAL A 91 2.59 -2.44 -12.88
CA VAL A 91 1.56 -2.02 -11.90
C VAL A 91 2.12 -2.04 -10.48
N ILE A 92 2.81 -3.12 -10.11
CA ILE A 92 3.48 -3.24 -8.81
C ILE A 92 4.57 -2.18 -8.70
N GLY A 93 5.42 -2.01 -9.72
CA GLY A 93 6.52 -1.05 -9.69
C GLY A 93 6.05 0.40 -9.49
N GLN A 94 5.00 0.81 -10.19
CA GLN A 94 4.40 2.14 -10.03
C GLN A 94 3.87 2.36 -8.60
N ARG A 95 3.16 1.37 -8.04
CA ARG A 95 2.64 1.44 -6.68
C ARG A 95 3.74 1.40 -5.62
N ALA A 96 4.71 0.50 -5.78
CA ALA A 96 5.83 0.34 -4.88
C ALA A 96 6.67 1.61 -4.79
N LYS A 97 6.90 2.30 -5.92
CA LYS A 97 7.58 3.60 -5.93
C LYS A 97 6.83 4.64 -5.09
N ASN A 98 5.51 4.75 -5.26
CA ASN A 98 4.71 5.70 -4.49
C ASN A 98 4.70 5.35 -3.00
N THR A 99 4.52 4.08 -2.65
CA THR A 99 4.59 3.61 -1.26
C THR A 99 5.96 3.89 -0.66
N PHE A 100 7.06 3.65 -1.39
CA PHE A 100 8.40 3.91 -0.90
C PHE A 100 8.62 5.37 -0.54
N PHE A 101 8.28 6.31 -1.44
CA PHE A 101 8.41 7.74 -1.14
C PHE A 101 7.48 8.16 -0.01
N LEU A 102 6.23 7.70 -0.01
CA LEU A 102 5.28 7.97 1.06
C LEU A 102 5.82 7.51 2.43
N SER A 103 6.28 6.26 2.53
CA SER A 103 6.83 5.71 3.77
C SER A 103 8.12 6.41 4.19
N LEU A 104 9.01 6.72 3.25
CA LEU A 104 10.28 7.38 3.55
C LEU A 104 10.07 8.79 4.10
N PHE A 105 9.24 9.60 3.43
CA PHE A 105 8.89 10.92 3.94
C PHE A 105 8.13 10.84 5.25
N SER A 106 7.24 9.85 5.40
CA SER A 106 6.49 9.64 6.62
C SER A 106 7.43 9.45 7.81
N LEU A 107 8.40 8.55 7.63
CA LEU A 107 9.40 8.20 8.64
C LEU A 107 10.30 9.38 9.01
N ILE A 108 10.74 10.17 8.03
CA ILE A 108 11.61 11.34 8.28
C ILE A 108 10.89 12.35 9.17
N ILE A 109 9.66 12.73 8.81
CA ILE A 109 8.89 13.72 9.57
C ILE A 109 8.50 13.16 10.94
N MET A 110 8.11 11.87 11.01
CA MET A 110 7.82 11.18 12.27
C MET A 110 9.00 11.32 13.23
N TYR A 111 10.22 10.92 12.83
CA TYR A 111 11.37 11.02 13.71
C TYR A 111 11.79 12.47 14.01
N ALA A 112 11.63 13.38 13.04
CA ALA A 112 11.91 14.79 13.24
C ALA A 112 11.02 15.42 14.34
N ILE A 113 9.82 14.90 14.57
CA ILE A 113 8.89 15.37 15.60
C ILE A 113 9.00 14.51 16.87
N ALA A 114 8.99 13.18 16.75
CA ALA A 114 9.01 12.22 17.85
C ALA A 114 10.24 12.40 18.74
N ILE A 115 11.42 12.51 18.11
CA ILE A 115 12.69 12.52 18.84
C ILE A 115 12.80 13.79 19.70
N PRO A 116 12.59 15.02 19.17
CA PRO A 116 12.60 16.21 20.01
C PRO A 116 11.52 16.22 21.09
N LEU A 117 10.29 15.78 20.76
CA LEU A 117 9.20 15.70 21.76
C LEU A 117 9.56 14.73 22.88
N GLY A 118 10.05 13.54 22.55
CA GLY A 118 10.44 12.51 23.52
C GLY A 118 11.62 12.95 24.38
N ILE A 119 12.65 13.56 23.79
CA ILE A 119 13.81 14.09 24.53
C ILE A 119 13.36 15.21 25.48
N ASN A 120 12.55 16.15 25.01
CA ASN A 120 12.11 17.28 25.83
C ASN A 120 11.13 16.85 26.94
N ALA A 121 10.19 15.95 26.65
CA ALA A 121 9.28 15.41 27.67
C ALA A 121 10.05 14.64 28.76
N GLY A 122 11.00 13.78 28.35
CA GLY A 122 11.85 13.05 29.29
C GLY A 122 12.79 13.95 30.10
N ARG A 123 13.36 14.99 29.48
CA ARG A 123 14.23 15.95 30.17
C ARG A 123 13.48 16.81 31.20
N TYR A 124 12.25 17.21 30.89
CA TYR A 124 11.41 18.05 31.75
C TYR A 124 10.24 17.25 32.34
N SER A 125 10.55 16.07 32.89
CA SER A 125 9.54 15.19 33.47
C SER A 125 8.74 15.89 34.58
N GLY A 126 7.42 15.71 34.55
CA GLY A 126 6.47 16.35 35.47
C GLY A 126 6.08 17.78 35.12
N SER A 127 6.67 18.37 34.06
CA SER A 127 6.27 19.69 33.57
C SER A 127 4.92 19.68 32.86
N THR A 128 4.33 20.87 32.64
CA THR A 128 3.10 21.01 31.83
C THR A 128 3.30 20.56 30.39
N PHE A 129 4.53 20.66 29.86
CA PHE A 129 4.88 20.14 28.55
C PHE A 129 4.83 18.61 28.51
N ASP A 130 5.45 17.95 29.49
CA ASP A 130 5.41 16.48 29.63
C ASP A 130 3.96 15.99 29.82
N GLN A 131 3.17 16.67 30.65
CA GLN A 131 1.74 16.35 30.81
C GLN A 131 0.95 16.52 29.50
N GLY A 132 1.24 17.55 28.70
CA GLY A 132 0.63 17.75 27.38
C GLY A 132 0.97 16.64 26.39
N VAL A 133 2.23 16.21 26.35
CA VAL A 133 2.69 15.08 25.51
C VAL A 133 2.01 13.78 25.93
N ASN A 134 1.93 13.51 27.23
CA ASN A 134 1.26 12.31 27.73
C ASN A 134 -0.25 12.32 27.48
N LEU A 135 -0.93 13.46 27.63
CA LEU A 135 -2.35 13.60 27.30
C LEU A 135 -2.58 13.33 25.81
N TYR A 136 -1.73 13.87 24.95
CA TYR A 136 -1.77 13.63 23.52
C TYR A 136 -1.60 12.14 23.18
N ASN A 137 -0.59 11.47 23.74
CA ASN A 137 -0.37 10.03 23.55
C ASN A 137 -1.58 9.21 24.04
N PHE A 138 -2.15 9.58 25.18
CA PHE A 138 -3.32 8.89 25.74
C PHE A 138 -4.55 9.01 24.85
N LEU A 139 -4.91 10.23 24.42
CA LEU A 139 -6.07 10.46 23.54
C LEU A 139 -5.96 9.62 22.27
N ALA A 140 -4.74 9.45 21.81
CA ALA A 140 -4.47 8.85 20.56
C ALA A 140 -4.42 7.32 20.59
N LEU A 141 -3.90 6.74 21.68
CA LEU A 141 -4.03 5.32 21.99
C LEU A 141 -5.48 4.92 22.26
N ALA A 142 -6.24 5.82 22.89
CA ALA A 142 -7.66 5.59 23.21
C ALA A 142 -8.58 5.71 22.00
N THR A 143 -8.16 6.43 20.95
CA THR A 143 -9.00 6.67 19.76
C THR A 143 -8.74 5.59 18.71
N PRO A 144 -9.78 4.90 18.20
CA PRO A 144 -9.61 3.99 17.07
C PRO A 144 -9.00 4.74 15.87
N GLY A 145 -7.98 4.17 15.24
CA GLY A 145 -7.22 4.86 14.18
C GLY A 145 -8.06 5.46 13.06
N PHE A 146 -9.12 4.77 12.63
CA PHE A 146 -10.01 5.28 11.59
C PHE A 146 -10.81 6.51 12.04
N VAL A 147 -11.21 6.59 13.32
CA VAL A 147 -11.94 7.75 13.88
C VAL A 147 -11.00 8.95 13.91
N PHE A 148 -9.78 8.72 14.38
CA PHE A 148 -8.75 9.76 14.40
C PHE A 148 -8.49 10.30 13.00
N TYR A 149 -8.32 9.40 12.02
CA TYR A 149 -8.20 9.75 10.60
C TYR A 149 -9.35 10.65 10.13
N LEU A 150 -10.61 10.28 10.40
CA LEU A 150 -11.77 11.06 9.96
C LEU A 150 -11.85 12.44 10.61
N ILE A 151 -11.52 12.57 11.90
CA ILE A 151 -11.51 13.87 12.59
C ILE A 151 -10.44 14.79 11.98
N MET A 152 -9.26 14.25 11.78
CA MET A 152 -8.15 15.01 11.21
C MET A 152 -8.44 15.39 9.74
N LEU A 153 -9.07 14.50 8.96
CA LEU A 153 -9.60 14.76 7.61
C LEU A 153 -10.58 15.94 7.60
N LEU A 154 -11.52 15.96 8.54
CA LEU A 154 -12.53 17.02 8.67
C LEU A 154 -11.88 18.37 9.01
N ILE A 155 -10.96 18.39 9.98
CA ILE A 155 -10.33 19.62 10.46
C ILE A 155 -9.35 20.17 9.42
N PHE A 156 -8.37 19.37 9.00
CA PHE A 156 -7.28 19.84 8.14
C PHE A 156 -7.61 19.81 6.65
N GLY A 157 -8.47 18.89 6.21
CA GLY A 157 -8.93 18.80 4.83
C GLY A 157 -10.09 19.74 4.52
N TYR A 158 -11.16 19.70 5.31
CA TYR A 158 -12.39 20.43 4.98
C TYR A 158 -12.52 21.79 5.66
N LYS A 159 -12.25 21.90 6.97
CA LYS A 159 -12.42 23.18 7.69
C LYS A 159 -11.29 24.17 7.44
N LEU A 160 -10.06 23.72 7.57
CA LEU A 160 -8.87 24.56 7.42
C LEU A 160 -8.39 24.64 5.98
N GLY A 161 -8.73 23.65 5.13
CA GLY A 161 -8.31 23.60 3.73
C GLY A 161 -6.80 23.53 3.55
N TRP A 162 -6.06 23.04 4.56
CA TRP A 162 -4.59 22.95 4.51
C TRP A 162 -4.14 21.92 3.48
N PHE A 163 -4.96 20.90 3.25
CA PHE A 163 -4.62 19.79 2.37
C PHE A 163 -5.78 19.40 1.45
N PRO A 164 -5.48 18.94 0.23
CA PRO A 164 -6.48 18.47 -0.71
C PRO A 164 -7.07 17.14 -0.25
N THR A 165 -8.40 16.99 -0.37
CA THR A 165 -9.15 15.82 0.11
C THR A 165 -9.18 14.66 -0.90
N SER A 166 -8.70 14.86 -2.13
CA SER A 166 -8.63 13.83 -3.18
C SER A 166 -7.59 14.16 -4.25
N GLY A 167 -6.88 13.14 -4.77
CA GLY A 167 -5.86 13.28 -5.83
C GLY A 167 -4.43 13.01 -5.33
N ILE A 168 -3.45 12.92 -6.24
CA ILE A 168 -2.02 12.73 -5.92
C ILE A 168 -1.12 13.79 -6.60
N ILE A 169 -1.60 14.39 -7.70
CA ILE A 169 -0.90 15.43 -8.47
C ILE A 169 -1.95 16.44 -8.93
N SER A 170 -1.69 17.74 -8.81
CA SER A 170 -2.54 18.75 -9.44
C SER A 170 -2.36 18.69 -10.96
N LEU A 171 -3.45 18.83 -11.72
CA LEU A 171 -3.42 18.81 -13.21
C LEU A 171 -2.35 19.76 -13.78
N GLU A 172 -2.13 20.90 -13.13
CA GLU A 172 -1.07 21.86 -13.46
C GLU A 172 0.36 21.34 -13.19
N ALA A 173 0.59 20.65 -12.07
CA ALA A 173 1.90 20.11 -11.73
C ALA A 173 2.25 18.88 -12.60
N SER A 174 1.22 18.12 -13.01
CA SER A 174 1.39 17.04 -14.00
C SER A 174 1.80 17.58 -15.38
N ALA A 175 1.34 18.78 -15.74
CA ALA A 175 1.67 19.42 -17.02
C ALA A 175 3.06 20.08 -17.02
N LYS A 176 3.49 20.66 -15.89
CA LYS A 176 4.78 21.36 -15.76
C LYS A 176 5.98 20.42 -15.56
N GLY A 177 5.77 19.23 -14.98
CA GLY A 177 6.83 18.24 -14.75
C GLY A 177 7.94 18.72 -13.79
N GLY A 178 8.89 17.83 -13.49
CA GLY A 178 10.07 18.16 -12.67
C GLY A 178 9.77 18.47 -11.20
N MET A 179 10.41 19.52 -10.65
CA MET A 179 10.32 19.90 -9.23
C MET A 179 8.89 20.26 -8.80
N ALA A 180 8.08 20.81 -9.71
CA ALA A 180 6.68 21.14 -9.45
C ALA A 180 5.81 19.90 -9.23
N ALA A 181 6.07 18.82 -9.99
CA ALA A 181 5.42 17.53 -9.79
C ALA A 181 5.85 16.91 -8.45
N VAL A 182 7.14 17.00 -8.09
CA VAL A 182 7.64 16.52 -6.79
C VAL A 182 7.04 17.30 -5.63
N LEU A 183 6.94 18.62 -5.71
CA LEU A 183 6.31 19.46 -4.68
C LEU A 183 4.80 19.20 -4.56
N SER A 184 4.11 19.00 -5.69
CA SER A 184 2.70 18.62 -5.69
C SER A 184 2.50 17.24 -5.07
N ILE A 185 3.34 16.27 -5.42
CA ILE A 185 3.35 14.95 -4.79
C ILE A 185 3.61 15.10 -3.28
N CYS A 186 4.60 15.87 -2.84
CA CYS A 186 4.84 16.10 -1.41
C CYS A 186 3.62 16.73 -0.70
N TYR A 187 2.95 17.69 -1.34
CA TYR A 187 1.76 18.35 -0.81
C TYR A 187 0.54 17.41 -0.71
N PHE A 188 0.32 16.56 -1.71
CA PHE A 188 -0.75 15.55 -1.68
C PHE A 188 -0.42 14.36 -0.77
N LEU A 189 0.86 13.95 -0.68
CA LEU A 189 1.31 12.88 0.20
C LEU A 189 1.31 13.30 1.67
N GLN A 190 1.49 14.58 2.00
CA GLN A 190 1.38 15.09 3.37
C GLN A 190 0.03 14.74 4.01
N TYR A 191 -1.03 14.65 3.22
CA TYR A 191 -2.36 14.32 3.70
C TYR A 191 -2.43 12.93 4.36
N PRO A 192 -2.25 11.79 3.66
CA PRO A 192 -2.21 10.49 4.31
C PRO A 192 -1.05 10.34 5.31
N MET A 193 0.08 11.04 5.09
CA MET A 193 1.24 10.95 5.99
C MET A 193 0.98 11.56 7.36
N HIS A 194 0.46 12.77 7.47
CA HIS A 194 0.19 13.34 8.78
C HIS A 194 -0.82 12.49 9.57
N TYR A 195 -1.79 11.88 8.89
CA TYR A 195 -2.71 10.96 9.56
C TYR A 195 -2.04 9.65 10.01
N LEU A 196 -1.22 9.03 9.17
CA LEU A 196 -0.46 7.81 9.50
C LEU A 196 0.61 8.08 10.56
N GLN A 197 1.29 9.21 10.50
CA GLN A 197 2.31 9.62 11.47
C GLN A 197 1.74 9.87 12.84
N LEU A 198 0.65 10.63 12.93
CA LEU A 198 -0.05 10.79 14.20
C LEU A 198 -0.36 9.37 14.71
N LEU A 199 -1.03 8.53 13.90
CA LEU A 199 -1.35 7.14 14.24
C LEU A 199 -0.17 6.26 14.72
N GLU A 200 0.98 6.36 14.05
CA GLU A 200 2.17 5.56 14.34
C GLU A 200 3.02 6.13 15.49
N LEU A 201 3.05 7.45 15.69
CA LEU A 201 3.60 8.10 16.89
C LEU A 201 2.91 7.60 18.16
N PHE A 202 1.69 7.10 18.05
CA PHE A 202 0.91 6.59 19.17
C PHE A 202 1.22 5.13 19.53
N ASN A 203 1.84 4.36 18.64
CA ASN A 203 2.03 2.92 18.81
C ASN A 203 3.44 2.52 19.27
N ILE A 204 4.24 3.50 19.72
CA ILE A 204 5.58 3.33 20.33
C ILE A 204 5.46 3.64 21.82
#